data_AF-A0A6A6CQW7-F1
#
_entry.id   AF-A0A6A6CQW7-F1
#
_cell.length_a   1.000
_cell.length_b   1.000
_cell.length_c   1.000
_cell.angle_alpha   90.00
_cell.angle_beta   90.00
_cell.angle_gamma   90.00
#
_symmetry.space_group_name_H-M   'P 1'
#
loop_
_entity.id
_entity.type
_entity.pdbx_description
1 polymer ?
#
loop_
_entity_poly.entity_id
_entity_poly.type
_entity_poly.pdbx_seq_one_letter_code
_entity_poly.pdbx_strand_id
1 'polypeptide(L)'
;MASGQNTAGRTVTRSQFFAQIGLRDDNQDHQRLFGLMQNEAAAGSRRLLAQRGNANAQIDEESFRREVLAIYASASSETRGLYDFGIAYGTDGSMIDNWVIRWMLWQAIHQPNGH
;
A
#
# COMPACT_ATOMS: atom_id res chain seq x y z
N MET A 1 37.77 -6.45 6.32
CA MET A 1 37.33 -5.62 7.46
C MET A 1 37.23 -4.20 6.90
N ALA A 2 36.11 -3.49 6.84
CA ALA A 2 34.89 -3.54 7.65
C ALA A 2 33.62 -3.50 6.77
N SER A 3 32.63 -4.28 7.20
CA SER A 3 31.23 -4.23 6.78
C SER A 3 30.57 -2.97 7.35
N GLY A 4 29.68 -2.35 6.59
CA GLY A 4 28.88 -1.22 7.08
C GLY A 4 28.05 -0.56 5.99
N GLN A 5 27.34 -1.34 5.17
CA GLN A 5 26.27 -0.76 4.35
C GLN A 5 25.12 -0.39 5.29
N ASN A 6 25.13 0.87 5.71
CA ASN A 6 24.06 1.51 6.43
C ASN A 6 22.90 1.75 5.44
N THR A 7 22.03 0.76 5.27
CA THR A 7 20.82 0.90 4.45
C THR A 7 19.81 1.75 5.22
N ALA A 8 20.04 3.07 5.26
CA ALA A 8 19.04 4.02 5.73
C ALA A 8 17.77 3.79 4.90
N GLY A 9 16.69 3.35 5.57
CA GLY A 9 15.39 3.10 4.94
C GLY A 9 14.93 4.35 4.22
N ARG A 10 15.08 4.38 2.90
CA ARG A 10 14.63 5.51 2.07
C ARG A 10 13.10 5.53 2.14
N THR A 11 12.55 6.53 2.79
CA THR A 11 11.12 6.86 2.67
C THR A 11 10.83 7.14 1.21
N VAL A 12 10.04 6.27 0.56
CA VAL A 12 9.60 6.46 -0.82
C VAL A 12 8.66 7.65 -0.87
N THR A 13 9.00 8.69 -1.64
CA THR A 13 8.14 9.86 -1.81
C THR A 13 6.98 9.56 -2.76
N ARG A 14 5.90 10.36 -2.70
CA ARG A 14 4.75 10.23 -3.62
C ARG A 14 5.19 10.26 -5.09
N SER A 15 6.09 11.15 -5.47
CA SER A 15 6.56 11.25 -6.87
C SER A 15 7.35 10.01 -7.30
N GLN A 16 8.14 9.41 -6.39
CA GLN A 16 8.85 8.16 -6.67
C GLN A 16 7.88 6.98 -6.81
N PHE A 17 6.88 6.91 -5.94
CA PHE A 17 5.80 5.93 -6.03
C PHE A 17 5.06 6.06 -7.37
N PHE A 18 4.64 7.27 -7.74
CA PHE A 18 3.93 7.54 -8.99
C PHE A 18 4.74 7.07 -10.20
N ALA A 19 6.02 7.40 -10.25
CA ALA A 19 6.90 6.98 -11.34
C ALA A 19 7.00 5.45 -11.45
N GLN A 20 6.98 4.71 -10.33
CA GLN A 20 7.06 3.24 -10.34
C GLN A 20 5.79 2.55 -10.86
N ILE A 21 4.62 3.16 -10.68
CA ILE A 21 3.33 2.62 -11.17
C ILE A 21 2.82 3.33 -12.44
N GLY A 22 3.65 4.16 -13.08
CA GLY A 22 3.30 4.85 -14.32
C GLY A 22 2.34 6.04 -14.16
N LEU A 23 2.11 6.52 -12.94
CA LEU A 23 1.32 7.72 -12.70
C LEU A 23 2.16 9.00 -12.84
N ARG A 24 1.48 10.13 -13.05
CA ARG A 24 2.07 11.45 -13.18
C ARG A 24 1.29 12.44 -12.34
N ASP A 25 2.00 13.25 -11.57
CA ASP A 25 1.36 14.17 -10.62
C ASP A 25 0.78 15.42 -11.30
N ASP A 26 1.17 15.70 -12.55
CA ASP A 26 0.62 16.78 -13.37
C ASP A 26 -0.64 16.37 -14.17
N ASN A 27 -1.06 15.10 -14.10
CA ASN A 27 -2.22 14.59 -14.79
C ASN A 27 -3.41 14.46 -13.85
N GLN A 28 -4.48 15.22 -14.11
CA GLN A 28 -5.69 15.23 -13.29
C GLN A 28 -6.36 13.86 -13.19
N ASP A 29 -6.35 13.06 -14.26
CA ASP A 29 -6.91 11.69 -14.23
C ASP A 29 -6.09 10.78 -13.32
N HIS A 30 -4.76 10.92 -13.33
CA HIS A 30 -3.87 10.16 -12.45
C HIS A 30 -4.03 10.59 -10.98
N GLN A 31 -4.25 11.88 -10.71
CA GLN A 31 -4.58 12.36 -9.37
C GLN A 31 -5.92 11.80 -8.88
N ARG A 32 -6.94 11.73 -9.75
CA ARG A 32 -8.22 11.10 -9.43
C ARG A 32 -8.05 9.61 -9.13
N LEU A 33 -7.32 8.87 -9.97
CA LEU A 33 -7.02 7.46 -9.73
C LEU A 33 -6.29 7.25 -8.40
N PHE A 34 -5.30 8.09 -8.09
CA PHE A 34 -4.63 8.05 -6.80
C PHE A 34 -5.58 8.33 -5.63
N GLY A 35 -6.55 9.24 -5.80
CA GLY A 35 -7.64 9.45 -4.84
C GLY A 35 -8.47 8.19 -4.57
N LEU A 36 -8.79 7.41 -5.60
CA LEU A 36 -9.48 6.13 -5.45
C LEU A 36 -8.62 5.12 -4.67
N MET A 37 -7.33 5.02 -5.00
CA MET A 37 -6.40 4.15 -4.26
C MET A 37 -6.33 4.54 -2.78
N GLN A 38 -6.31 5.84 -2.46
CA GLN A 38 -6.33 6.32 -1.08
C GLN A 38 -7.62 5.94 -0.35
N ASN A 39 -8.78 6.02 -1.03
CA ASN A 39 -10.07 5.62 -0.44
C ASN A 39 -10.11 4.11 -0.13
N GLU A 40 -9.62 3.28 -1.03
CA GLU A 40 -9.53 1.83 -0.85
C GLU A 40 -8.60 1.48 0.32
N ALA A 41 -7.42 2.10 0.38
CA ALA A 41 -6.46 1.92 1.47
C ALA A 41 -6.99 2.45 2.81
N ALA A 42 -7.70 3.58 2.82
CA ALA A 42 -8.35 4.10 4.02
C ALA A 42 -9.44 3.16 4.54
N ALA A 43 -10.22 2.54 3.64
CA ALA A 43 -11.19 1.52 4.01
C ALA A 43 -10.52 0.28 4.63
N GLY A 44 -9.40 -0.19 4.05
CA GLY A 44 -8.62 -1.28 4.62
C GLY A 44 -7.99 -0.94 5.97
N SER A 45 -7.40 0.25 6.10
CA SER A 45 -6.87 0.77 7.37
C SER A 45 -7.93 0.77 8.47
N ARG A 46 -9.16 1.24 8.19
CA ARG A 46 -10.25 1.20 9.17
C ARG A 46 -10.59 -0.23 9.62
N ARG A 47 -10.64 -1.21 8.72
CA ARG A 47 -10.90 -2.61 9.08
C ARG A 47 -9.76 -3.20 9.91
N LEU A 48 -8.52 -2.97 9.49
CA LEU A 48 -7.33 -3.46 10.16
C LEU A 48 -7.19 -2.86 11.57
N LEU A 49 -7.45 -1.56 11.72
CA LEU A 49 -7.41 -0.87 13.00
C LEU A 49 -8.61 -1.25 13.90
N ALA A 50 -9.80 -1.49 13.35
CA ALA A 50 -10.95 -1.95 14.13
C ALA A 50 -10.76 -3.35 14.73
N GLN A 51 -9.95 -4.21 14.08
CA GLN A 51 -9.55 -5.51 14.63
C GLN A 51 -8.55 -5.36 15.80
N ARG A 52 -7.88 -4.20 15.92
CA ARG A 52 -7.05 -3.91 17.10
C ARG A 52 -8.00 -3.56 18.25
N GLY A 53 -8.22 -4.51 19.16
CA GLY A 53 -9.01 -4.28 20.37
C GLY A 53 -8.50 -3.15 21.27
N ASN A 54 -7.29 -2.64 21.02
CA ASN A 54 -6.73 -1.44 21.64
C ASN A 54 -5.89 -0.65 20.61
N ALA A 55 -5.99 0.68 20.61
CA ALA A 55 -5.24 1.60 19.75
C ALA A 55 -3.70 1.40 19.81
N ASN A 56 -3.16 0.89 20.93
CA ASN A 56 -1.74 0.68 21.13
C ASN A 56 -1.22 -0.72 20.72
N ALA A 57 -2.11 -1.68 20.44
CA ALA A 57 -1.70 -3.07 20.20
C ALA A 57 -1.04 -3.23 18.83
N GLN A 58 0.24 -3.60 18.71
CA GLN A 58 0.96 -3.65 17.41
C GLN A 58 0.18 -4.37 16.30
N ILE A 59 0.21 -3.85 15.07
CA ILE A 59 -0.33 -4.56 13.91
C ILE A 59 0.65 -5.68 13.57
N ASP A 60 0.18 -6.93 13.64
CA ASP A 60 0.98 -8.06 13.21
C ASP A 60 1.06 -8.13 11.68
N GLU A 61 2.19 -8.64 11.17
CA GLU A 61 2.46 -8.73 9.73
C GLU A 61 1.43 -9.59 9.00
N GLU A 62 0.88 -10.62 9.65
CA GLU A 62 -0.10 -11.51 9.04
C GLU A 62 -1.45 -10.81 8.82
N SER A 63 -1.91 -10.03 9.80
CA SER A 63 -3.11 -9.20 9.66
C SER A 63 -2.91 -8.09 8.63
N PHE A 64 -1.73 -7.46 8.60
CA PHE A 64 -1.40 -6.48 7.56
C PHE A 64 -1.45 -7.10 6.16
N ARG A 65 -0.78 -8.25 5.97
CA ARG A 65 -0.75 -8.98 4.70
C ARG A 65 -2.14 -9.45 4.27
N ARG A 66 -2.95 -9.97 5.18
CA ARG A 66 -4.35 -10.34 4.90
C ARG A 66 -5.16 -9.14 4.40
N GLU A 67 -4.96 -7.97 4.99
CA GLU A 67 -5.64 -6.76 4.54
C GLU A 67 -5.15 -6.31 3.15
N VAL A 68 -3.86 -6.45 2.84
CA VAL A 68 -3.33 -6.19 1.48
C VAL A 68 -4.04 -7.07 0.44
N LEU A 69 -4.19 -8.37 0.72
CA LEU A 69 -4.90 -9.29 -0.18
C LEU A 69 -6.39 -8.94 -0.30
N ALA A 70 -7.02 -8.54 0.81
CA ALA A 70 -8.43 -8.15 0.83
C ALA A 70 -8.69 -6.89 -0.01
N ILE A 71 -7.83 -5.86 0.12
CA ILE A 71 -7.93 -4.63 -0.69
C ILE A 71 -7.82 -4.98 -2.18
N TYR A 72 -6.84 -5.81 -2.57
CA TYR A 72 -6.70 -6.23 -3.96
C TYR A 72 -7.95 -6.95 -4.46
N ALA A 73 -8.47 -7.90 -3.68
CA ALA A 73 -9.65 -8.69 -4.05
C ALA A 73 -10.90 -7.82 -4.26
N SER A 74 -11.07 -6.74 -3.49
CA SER A 74 -12.20 -5.81 -3.60
C SER A 74 -11.92 -4.55 -4.44
N ALA A 75 -10.73 -4.42 -5.02
CA ALA A 75 -10.32 -3.22 -5.76
C ALA A 75 -11.24 -2.95 -6.95
N SER A 76 -11.51 -1.67 -7.20
CA SER A 76 -12.24 -1.24 -8.39
C SER A 76 -11.47 -1.59 -9.67
N SER A 77 -12.18 -1.71 -10.80
CA SER A 77 -11.54 -1.92 -12.10
C SER A 77 -10.61 -0.77 -12.49
N GLU A 78 -10.87 0.45 -12.00
CA GLU A 78 -10.03 1.64 -12.24
C GLU A 78 -8.65 1.53 -11.58
N THR A 79 -8.58 0.98 -10.36
CA THR A 79 -7.33 0.86 -9.59
C THR A 79 -6.63 -0.49 -9.76
N ARG A 80 -7.37 -1.53 -10.19
CA ARG A 80 -6.86 -2.90 -10.32
C ARG A 80 -5.61 -2.97 -11.20
N GLY A 81 -5.64 -2.33 -12.37
CA GLY A 81 -4.50 -2.33 -13.29
C GLY A 81 -3.23 -1.70 -12.69
N LEU A 82 -3.37 -0.75 -11.77
CA LEU A 82 -2.22 -0.17 -11.05
C LEU A 82 -1.68 -1.12 -9.97
N TYR A 83 -2.56 -1.87 -9.33
CA TYR A 83 -2.16 -2.88 -8.36
C TYR A 83 -1.52 -4.11 -9.02
N ASP A 84 -1.82 -4.40 -10.28
CA ASP A 84 -1.23 -5.54 -10.98
C ASP A 84 0.30 -5.41 -11.11
N PHE A 85 0.85 -4.19 -11.20
CA PHE A 85 2.30 -3.93 -11.13
C PHE A 85 2.93 -4.27 -9.77
N GLY A 86 2.08 -4.37 -8.75
CA GLY A 86 2.42 -4.58 -7.35
C GLY A 86 2.59 -6.03 -6.93
N ILE A 87 2.11 -6.98 -7.73
CA ILE A 87 1.86 -8.34 -7.28
C ILE A 87 3.17 -9.09 -7.01
N ALA A 88 3.27 -9.65 -5.81
CA ALA A 88 4.28 -10.66 -5.48
C ALA A 88 3.62 -12.05 -5.47
N TYR A 89 4.21 -12.98 -6.23
CA TYR A 89 3.72 -14.35 -6.35
C TYR A 89 4.51 -15.31 -5.47
N GLY A 90 3.79 -16.26 -4.87
CA GLY A 90 4.36 -17.43 -4.22
C GLY A 90 4.83 -18.48 -5.24
N THR A 91 5.44 -19.54 -4.73
CA THR A 91 5.93 -20.67 -5.57
C THR A 91 4.81 -21.44 -6.26
N ASP A 92 3.59 -21.33 -5.75
CA ASP A 92 2.37 -21.93 -6.31
C ASP A 92 1.64 -21.00 -7.30
N GLY A 93 2.19 -19.82 -7.58
CA GLY A 93 1.56 -18.81 -8.43
C GLY A 93 0.42 -18.05 -7.77
N SER A 94 0.13 -18.29 -6.49
CA SER A 94 -0.81 -17.47 -5.74
C SER A 94 -0.20 -16.10 -5.42
N MET A 95 -1.05 -15.06 -5.37
CA MET A 95 -0.62 -13.75 -4.89
C MET A 95 -0.43 -13.82 -3.37
N ILE A 96 0.80 -13.54 -2.91
CA ILE A 96 1.15 -13.57 -1.49
C ILE A 96 1.27 -12.18 -0.87
N ASP A 97 1.48 -11.15 -1.71
CA ASP A 97 1.59 -9.75 -1.29
C ASP A 97 1.37 -8.81 -2.49
N ASN A 98 1.24 -7.52 -2.21
CA ASN A 98 1.19 -6.46 -3.20
C ASN A 98 1.91 -5.21 -2.68
N TRP A 99 3.08 -4.86 -3.24
CA TRP A 99 3.90 -3.76 -2.72
C TRP A 99 3.24 -2.39 -2.89
N VAL A 100 2.42 -2.21 -3.92
CA VAL A 100 1.69 -0.96 -4.19
C VAL A 100 0.63 -0.74 -3.11
N ILE A 101 -0.20 -1.75 -2.87
CA ILE A 101 -1.24 -1.70 -1.83
C ILE A 101 -0.61 -1.61 -0.43
N ARG A 102 0.47 -2.35 -0.17
CA ARG A 102 1.21 -2.29 1.09
C ARG A 102 1.71 -0.87 1.37
N TRP A 103 2.26 -0.19 0.37
CA TRP A 103 2.66 1.21 0.50
C TRP A 103 1.45 2.08 0.83
N MET A 104 0.37 1.99 0.05
CA MET A 104 -0.85 2.78 0.26
C MET A 104 -1.47 2.57 1.66
N LEU A 105 -1.57 1.31 2.09
CA LEU A 105 -2.12 0.95 3.40
C LEU A 105 -1.23 1.45 4.54
N TRP A 106 0.09 1.36 4.39
CA TRP A 106 1.03 1.91 5.36
C TRP A 106 0.88 3.43 5.49
N GLN A 107 0.75 4.16 4.37
CA GLN A 107 0.48 5.60 4.40
C GLN A 107 -0.84 5.91 5.12
N ALA A 108 -1.92 5.18 4.81
CA ALA A 108 -3.24 5.39 5.42
C ALA A 108 -3.28 5.16 6.94
N ILE A 109 -2.33 4.39 7.50
CA ILE A 109 -2.21 4.16 8.94
C ILE A 109 -1.34 5.22 9.62
N HIS A 110 -0.27 5.67 8.95
CA HIS A 110 0.76 6.54 9.55
C HIS A 110 0.59 8.02 9.20
N GLN A 111 -0.19 8.35 8.18
CA GLN A 111 -0.55 9.71 7.79
C GLN A 111 -2.06 9.90 7.86
N PRO A 112 -2.66 9.80 9.06
CA PRO A 112 -4.11 9.86 9.21
C PRO A 112 -4.72 11.20 8.74
N ASN A 113 -3.92 12.27 8.60
CA ASN A 113 -4.33 13.55 8.05
C ASN A 113 -3.19 14.18 7.24
N GLY A 114 -3.27 14.10 5.91
CA GLY A 114 -2.37 14.79 4.98
C GLY A 114 -3.18 15.53 3.93
N HIS A 115 -3.91 16.56 4.35
CA HIS A 115 -4.49 17.59 3.49
C HIS A 115 -3.95 18.95 3.94
#